data_AF-A0A5C2HFJ9-F1
#
_entry.id   AF-A0A5C2HFJ9-F1
#
_cell.length_a   1.000
_cell.length_b   1.000
_cell.length_c   1.000
_cell.angle_alpha   90.00
_cell.angle_beta   90.00
_cell.angle_gamma   90.00
#
_symmetry.space_group_name_H-M   'P 1'
#
loop_
_entity.id
_entity.type
_entity.pdbx_description
1 polymer ?
#
loop_
_entity_poly.entity_id
_entity_poly.type
_entity_poly.pdbx_seq_one_letter_code
_entity_poly.pdbx_strand_id
1 'polypeptide(L)'
;MSWNLESHILDHAAIVSNNLPDTFNLSDDKNVHFTFSVDKSQLIINHNCKNQKDIDRVMQSFFDDLVSYEYKFEESQGKTRPKRKMSLDLSQVLAAYHNTDSDSINSKNYEVEPHFHLLVPAKLKNKYGKSTKLGIGYLNLRRMIGEVATNHNLVFNFDENVDSEKDKILKQKATKFTWFTKKVDDNHFKSSIENGKVNKYIKDFISQYKKTENIQYYIKGMTDFQQRLIRQNIDFHHEGKNLRTEHFPLYLNQEQIKYLDIINTGDQELIKPLIKDRSNKLTRAYIEFNYGFNNPVIKELEKRGNIFKKLDLNLNDTKVEIEKKIDKKDKYKLSLNYHVSEDINSVLKICKNDKNFLELMNDIGYQNIKFKAKTINRKRSRVGFTFEKDNESYTVYFSNLNLTYQNFTDAYKQNSQKENIEDKINFYSYEAKINFYVPLKKKTYQEKIFYKIYNIVPDINLENYYIKKIEQGHIEFINKKKDIHITDEGQRIKSNKSNVNLVENVKLMLEVAKAKGWDLNNLHIRGTEQFINEVKRQVSIENEKEALNVNNKKEAADNLRELIKSESKQNEDCEI
;
A
#
# COMPACT_ATOMS: atom_id res chain seq x y z
N MET A 1 4.42 22.70 37.27
CA MET A 1 5.43 23.01 36.23
C MET A 1 4.73 23.01 34.88
N SER A 2 4.74 24.13 34.17
CA SER A 2 4.21 24.20 32.81
C SER A 2 5.17 23.45 31.87
N TRP A 3 4.64 22.46 31.15
CA TRP A 3 5.33 21.76 30.08
C TRP A 3 5.92 22.76 29.08
N ASN A 4 7.23 22.74 28.85
CA ASN A 4 7.86 23.48 27.77
C ASN A 4 8.54 22.48 26.81
N LEU A 5 8.45 22.75 25.52
CA LEU A 5 8.80 21.81 24.46
C LEU A 5 10.30 21.47 24.45
N GLU A 6 11.16 22.44 24.75
CA GLU A 6 12.61 22.23 24.84
C GLU A 6 12.98 21.35 26.03
N SER A 7 12.37 21.56 27.20
CA SER A 7 12.55 20.66 28.34
C SER A 7 12.11 19.26 27.98
N HIS A 8 11.04 19.06 27.21
CA HIS A 8 10.66 17.72 26.76
C HIS A 8 11.70 17.07 25.83
N ILE A 9 12.34 17.85 24.95
CA ILE A 9 13.35 17.38 23.99
C ILE A 9 14.69 17.11 24.69
N LEU A 10 15.04 17.90 25.70
CA LEU A 10 16.31 17.76 26.42
C LEU A 10 16.21 16.77 27.59
N ASP A 11 15.03 16.64 28.18
CA ASP A 11 14.74 15.65 29.21
C ASP A 11 14.91 14.26 28.59
N HIS A 12 15.75 13.44 29.21
CA HIS A 12 15.87 12.03 28.83
C HIS A 12 16.42 11.77 27.41
N ALA A 13 17.20 12.71 26.84
CA ALA A 13 17.91 12.49 25.58
C ALA A 13 19.21 11.70 25.79
N ALA A 14 19.47 10.72 24.93
CA ALA A 14 20.72 9.95 24.91
C ALA A 14 21.86 10.74 24.23
N ILE A 15 21.54 11.53 23.21
CA ILE A 15 22.49 12.38 22.47
C ILE A 15 21.82 13.71 22.17
N VAL A 16 22.54 14.82 22.35
CA VAL A 16 22.02 16.19 22.08
C VAL A 16 23.05 17.01 21.32
N SER A 17 22.56 17.79 20.36
CA SER A 17 23.27 18.89 19.72
C SER A 17 22.38 20.12 19.75
N ASN A 18 22.69 21.07 20.64
CA ASN A 18 21.92 22.30 20.78
C ASN A 18 22.66 23.47 20.11
N ASN A 19 22.29 23.77 18.86
CA ASN A 19 22.83 24.90 18.11
C ASN A 19 21.81 26.04 17.95
N LEU A 20 20.79 26.12 18.80
CA LEU A 20 19.82 27.20 18.73
C LEU A 20 20.51 28.56 18.97
N PRO A 21 20.20 29.60 18.19
CA PRO A 21 20.78 30.92 18.40
C PRO A 21 20.28 31.54 19.72
N ASP A 22 21.09 32.38 20.37
CA ASP A 22 20.71 33.07 21.63
C ASP A 22 19.41 33.89 21.50
N THR A 23 19.08 34.31 20.28
CA THR A 23 17.84 35.04 19.96
C THR A 23 16.61 34.13 19.78
N PHE A 24 16.74 32.83 19.99
CA PHE A 24 15.66 31.86 19.81
C PHE A 24 14.56 32.08 20.85
N ASN A 25 13.34 32.32 20.36
CA ASN A 25 12.17 32.44 21.22
C ASN A 25 11.37 31.14 21.19
N LEU A 26 11.42 30.39 22.30
CA LEU A 26 10.67 29.15 22.50
C LEU A 26 9.16 29.29 22.34
N SER A 27 8.61 30.48 22.65
CA SER A 27 7.17 30.74 22.58
C SER A 27 6.67 31.13 21.19
N ASP A 28 7.56 31.22 20.18
CA ASP A 28 7.15 31.45 18.79
C ASP A 28 6.42 30.21 18.25
N ASP A 29 5.13 30.38 17.94
CA ASP A 29 4.23 29.33 17.45
C ASP A 29 4.59 28.82 16.04
N LYS A 30 5.48 29.53 15.34
CA LYS A 30 6.01 29.15 14.02
C LYS A 30 7.26 28.29 14.11
N ASN A 31 7.81 28.08 15.30
CA ASN A 31 8.88 27.09 15.48
C ASN A 31 8.34 25.70 15.13
N VAL A 32 9.18 24.89 14.53
CA VAL A 32 8.80 23.55 14.07
C VAL A 32 9.41 22.51 14.99
N HIS A 33 8.57 21.65 15.55
CA HIS A 33 8.98 20.39 16.17
C HIS A 33 8.80 19.26 15.18
N PHE A 34 9.90 18.75 14.65
CA PHE A 34 9.91 17.66 13.70
C PHE A 34 10.42 16.39 14.38
N THR A 35 9.68 15.29 14.26
CA THR A 35 10.02 14.01 14.90
C THR A 35 10.05 12.88 13.88
N PHE A 36 11.04 12.01 14.00
CA PHE A 36 11.19 10.83 13.15
C PHE A 36 11.77 9.65 13.94
N SER A 37 11.35 8.43 13.61
CA SER A 37 11.74 7.20 14.34
C SER A 37 12.28 6.12 13.43
N VAL A 38 13.09 5.21 13.97
CA VAL A 38 13.58 4.02 13.27
C VAL A 38 13.13 2.76 13.96
N ASP A 39 12.78 1.79 13.14
CA ASP A 39 12.34 0.47 13.57
C ASP A 39 13.49 -0.31 14.21
N LYS A 40 13.36 -0.77 15.46
CA LYS A 40 14.41 -1.62 16.09
C LYS A 40 14.68 -2.89 15.31
N SER A 41 13.65 -3.52 14.75
CA SER A 41 13.81 -4.69 13.88
C SER A 41 14.78 -4.44 12.72
N GLN A 42 14.80 -3.23 12.14
CA GLN A 42 15.76 -2.88 11.09
C GLN A 42 17.19 -2.81 11.63
N LEU A 43 17.39 -2.29 12.84
CA LEU A 43 18.71 -2.23 13.48
C LEU A 43 19.24 -3.63 13.81
N ILE A 44 18.35 -4.54 14.20
CA ILE A 44 18.67 -5.95 14.41
C ILE A 44 19.08 -6.60 13.09
N ILE A 45 18.25 -6.46 12.04
CA ILE A 45 18.46 -7.14 10.75
C ILE A 45 19.65 -6.56 9.98
N ASN A 46 19.70 -5.23 9.81
CA ASN A 46 20.68 -4.58 8.93
C ASN A 46 22.03 -4.32 9.63
N HIS A 47 22.06 -4.24 10.96
CA HIS A 47 23.25 -3.87 11.72
C HIS A 47 23.65 -4.88 12.80
N ASN A 48 22.94 -6.02 12.90
CA ASN A 48 23.21 -7.06 13.90
C ASN A 48 23.24 -6.53 15.34
N CYS A 49 22.37 -5.57 15.65
CA CYS A 49 22.28 -5.01 17.00
C CYS A 49 21.70 -6.05 17.97
N LYS A 50 22.41 -6.35 19.06
CA LYS A 50 21.99 -7.37 20.05
C LYS A 50 21.49 -6.78 21.36
N ASN A 51 21.70 -5.49 21.58
CA ASN A 51 21.33 -4.78 22.80
C ASN A 51 21.25 -3.26 22.52
N GLN A 52 20.84 -2.48 23.53
CA GLN A 52 20.69 -1.03 23.39
C GLN A 52 22.02 -0.31 23.08
N LYS A 53 23.16 -0.78 23.59
CA LYS A 53 24.48 -0.17 23.29
C LYS A 53 24.85 -0.29 21.81
N ASP A 54 24.50 -1.40 21.16
CA ASP A 54 24.72 -1.57 19.72
C ASP A 54 23.84 -0.61 18.92
N ILE A 55 22.57 -0.45 19.32
CA ILE A 55 21.64 0.53 18.73
C ILE A 55 22.22 1.94 18.86
N ASP A 56 22.67 2.32 20.06
CA ASP A 56 23.20 3.65 20.33
C ASP A 56 24.44 3.95 19.50
N ARG A 57 25.31 2.95 19.27
CA ARG A 57 26.48 3.11 18.40
C ARG A 57 26.07 3.45 16.96
N VAL A 58 25.08 2.75 16.40
CA VAL A 58 24.58 3.01 15.05
C VAL A 58 23.89 4.38 14.99
N MET A 59 23.07 4.71 15.99
CA MET A 59 22.34 5.98 16.04
C MET A 59 23.26 7.18 16.28
N GLN A 60 24.32 7.05 17.06
CA GLN A 60 25.36 8.07 17.23
C GLN A 60 26.04 8.37 15.90
N SER A 61 26.48 7.33 15.18
CA SER A 61 27.15 7.51 13.89
C SER A 61 26.23 8.21 12.87
N PHE A 62 24.96 7.84 12.82
CA PHE A 62 23.98 8.53 11.99
C PHE A 62 23.76 10.00 12.45
N PHE A 63 23.67 10.23 13.76
CA PHE A 63 23.45 11.56 14.33
C PHE A 63 24.60 12.51 14.00
N ASP A 64 25.84 12.07 14.15
CA ASP A 64 27.05 12.86 13.87
C ASP A 64 27.13 13.28 12.39
N ASP A 65 26.81 12.34 11.48
CA ASP A 65 26.72 12.65 10.05
C ASP A 65 25.55 13.60 9.77
N LEU A 66 24.40 13.41 10.41
CA LEU A 66 23.22 14.25 10.18
C LEU A 66 23.46 15.71 10.60
N VAL A 67 24.06 15.95 11.77
CA VAL A 67 24.30 17.31 12.27
C VAL A 67 25.40 18.04 11.49
N SER A 68 26.31 17.30 10.86
CA SER A 68 27.38 17.86 10.02
C SER A 68 27.03 17.98 8.54
N TYR A 69 25.95 17.33 8.08
CA TYR A 69 25.56 17.29 6.68
C TYR A 69 24.94 18.60 6.18
N GLU A 70 25.31 18.98 4.95
CA GLU A 70 24.74 20.13 4.24
C GLU A 70 24.00 19.64 2.97
N TYR A 71 22.67 19.67 3.01
CA TYR A 71 21.83 19.31 1.88
C TYR A 71 21.66 20.48 0.91
N LYS A 72 22.06 20.27 -0.35
CA LYS A 72 21.97 21.28 -1.42
C LYS A 72 20.76 21.00 -2.30
N PHE A 73 19.98 22.04 -2.58
CA PHE A 73 18.81 21.92 -3.44
C PHE A 73 18.57 23.16 -4.31
N GLU A 74 17.76 23.00 -5.33
CA GLU A 74 17.36 24.08 -6.23
C GLU A 74 15.93 24.54 -5.96
N GLU A 75 15.74 25.84 -5.85
CA GLU A 75 14.44 26.47 -5.67
C GLU A 75 14.00 27.18 -6.97
N SER A 76 12.76 26.93 -7.39
CA SER A 76 12.15 27.67 -8.51
C SER A 76 11.93 29.13 -8.12
N GLN A 77 12.38 30.05 -8.99
CA GLN A 77 12.14 31.49 -8.86
C GLN A 77 11.09 32.00 -9.86
N GLY A 78 10.24 31.10 -10.36
CA GLY A 78 9.31 31.37 -11.46
C GLY A 78 9.75 30.69 -12.77
N LYS A 79 8.92 30.78 -13.80
CA LYS A 79 9.11 30.04 -15.07
C LYS A 79 10.32 30.51 -15.88
N THR A 80 10.73 31.77 -15.74
CA THR A 80 11.71 32.44 -16.60
C THR A 80 13.05 32.69 -15.94
N ARG A 81 13.18 32.43 -14.63
CA ARG A 81 14.41 32.68 -13.87
C ARG A 81 15.16 31.38 -13.64
N PRO A 82 16.51 31.39 -13.67
CA PRO A 82 17.30 30.24 -13.29
C PRO A 82 16.95 29.85 -11.84
N LYS A 83 16.96 28.55 -11.57
CA LYS A 83 16.68 28.08 -10.22
C LYS A 83 17.79 28.56 -9.27
N ARG A 84 17.38 28.98 -8.09
CA ARG A 84 18.30 29.41 -7.04
C ARG A 84 18.87 28.20 -6.32
N LYS A 85 20.20 28.13 -6.23
CA LYS A 85 20.88 27.16 -5.37
C LYS A 85 20.71 27.57 -3.90
N MET A 86 20.22 26.66 -3.08
CA MET A 86 20.03 26.82 -1.65
C MET A 86 20.73 25.66 -0.91
N SER A 87 20.98 25.85 0.37
CA SER A 87 21.42 24.78 1.25
C SER A 87 20.68 24.78 2.57
N LEU A 88 20.50 23.59 3.13
CA LEU A 88 19.89 23.29 4.42
C LEU A 88 20.90 22.52 5.25
N ASP A 89 21.07 22.91 6.51
CA ASP A 89 21.90 22.24 7.51
C ASP A 89 21.26 22.41 8.90
N LEU A 90 21.82 21.75 9.92
CA LEU A 90 21.33 21.82 11.31
C LEU A 90 22.11 22.79 12.20
N SER A 91 22.82 23.75 11.63
CA SER A 91 23.67 24.70 12.39
C SER A 91 22.89 25.68 13.28
N GLN A 92 21.56 25.75 13.13
CA GLN A 92 20.67 26.56 13.96
C GLN A 92 19.51 25.74 14.54
N VAL A 93 19.73 24.45 14.75
CA VAL A 93 18.69 23.49 15.17
C VAL A 93 19.12 22.82 16.46
N LEU A 94 18.17 22.61 17.37
CA LEU A 94 18.34 21.65 18.46
C LEU A 94 17.94 20.28 17.94
N ALA A 95 18.88 19.34 17.95
CA ALA A 95 18.67 17.94 17.59
C ALA A 95 18.91 17.06 18.82
N ALA A 96 18.00 16.12 19.07
CA ALA A 96 18.12 15.17 20.17
C ALA A 96 17.73 13.76 19.73
N TYR A 97 18.45 12.76 20.22
CA TYR A 97 18.15 11.34 20.07
C TYR A 97 17.66 10.76 21.39
N HIS A 98 16.59 9.97 21.34
CA HIS A 98 16.00 9.31 22.50
C HIS A 98 15.86 7.80 22.25
N ASN A 99 16.04 7.03 23.32
CA ASN A 99 15.93 5.58 23.32
C ASN A 99 15.20 5.07 24.58
N THR A 100 15.11 3.74 24.72
CA THR A 100 14.49 3.11 25.90
C THR A 100 15.20 3.47 27.20
N ASP A 101 16.54 3.42 27.20
CA ASP A 101 17.34 3.57 28.43
C ASP A 101 17.42 5.02 28.90
N SER A 102 17.17 5.96 27.99
CA SER A 102 17.18 7.39 28.27
C SER A 102 15.84 7.89 28.80
N ASP A 103 14.70 7.24 28.46
CA ASP A 103 13.34 7.68 28.81
C ASP A 103 13.04 7.67 30.33
N SER A 104 12.11 8.54 30.75
CA SER A 104 11.89 8.91 32.15
C SER A 104 11.58 7.73 33.08
N ILE A 105 11.81 7.93 34.38
CA ILE A 105 11.49 6.96 35.44
C ILE A 105 10.01 6.53 35.47
N ASN A 106 9.12 7.29 34.82
CA ASN A 106 7.69 7.00 34.68
C ASN A 106 7.37 6.09 33.47
N SER A 107 8.35 5.82 32.60
CA SER A 107 8.26 4.94 31.42
C SER A 107 8.80 3.53 31.66
N LYS A 108 9.15 3.18 32.91
CA LYS A 108 9.76 1.90 33.35
C LYS A 108 9.11 0.61 32.85
N ASN A 109 7.92 0.67 32.24
CA ASN A 109 7.13 -0.50 31.86
C ASN A 109 7.11 -0.82 30.36
N TYR A 110 7.73 -0.01 29.48
CA TYR A 110 7.77 -0.31 28.04
C TYR A 110 8.99 0.26 27.32
N GLU A 111 9.43 -0.46 26.28
CA GLU A 111 10.50 0.02 25.41
C GLU A 111 10.02 1.13 24.46
N VAL A 112 10.88 2.13 24.30
CA VAL A 112 10.71 3.26 23.40
C VAL A 112 11.40 2.94 22.08
N GLU A 113 10.72 3.22 20.98
CA GLU A 113 11.32 3.09 19.65
C GLU A 113 12.37 4.20 19.49
N PRO A 114 13.59 3.91 19.00
CA PRO A 114 14.62 4.92 18.78
C PRO A 114 14.09 6.04 17.89
N HIS A 115 14.16 7.28 18.37
CA HIS A 115 13.61 8.42 17.67
C HIS A 115 14.40 9.70 17.91
N PHE A 116 14.21 10.65 17.00
CA PHE A 116 14.90 11.92 16.98
C PHE A 116 13.90 13.06 17.00
N HIS A 117 14.24 14.10 17.75
CA HIS A 117 13.53 15.37 17.75
C HIS A 117 14.42 16.45 17.14
N LEU A 118 13.84 17.27 16.27
CA LEU A 118 14.44 18.49 15.75
C LEU A 118 13.55 19.67 16.13
N LEU A 119 14.10 20.63 16.87
CA LEU A 119 13.46 21.91 17.12
C LEU A 119 14.09 22.96 16.21
N VAL A 120 13.31 23.41 15.24
CA VAL A 120 13.76 24.29 14.16
C VAL A 120 13.15 25.69 14.33
N PRO A 121 13.97 26.76 14.34
CA PRO A 121 13.49 28.13 14.39
C PRO A 121 12.62 28.51 13.19
N ALA A 122 11.60 29.33 13.44
CA ALA A 122 10.75 29.91 12.40
C ALA A 122 11.54 30.65 11.30
N LYS A 123 12.63 31.32 11.70
CA LYS A 123 13.55 32.05 10.80
C LYS A 123 14.88 31.28 10.65
N LEU A 124 14.82 30.15 9.96
CA LEU A 124 15.99 29.29 9.76
C LEU A 124 17.04 29.94 8.84
N LYS A 125 18.29 29.98 9.31
CA LYS A 125 19.47 30.28 8.49
C LYS A 125 20.41 29.09 8.48
N ASN A 126 21.15 28.94 7.38
CA ASN A 126 22.22 27.96 7.25
C ASN A 126 23.51 28.46 7.94
N LYS A 127 24.56 27.63 7.95
CA LYS A 127 25.86 27.95 8.60
C LYS A 127 26.56 29.19 8.04
N TYR A 128 26.16 29.67 6.86
CA TYR A 128 26.67 30.88 6.23
C TYR A 128 25.80 32.12 6.52
N GLY A 129 24.83 32.03 7.44
CA GLY A 129 23.91 33.11 7.79
C GLY A 129 22.85 33.42 6.72
N LYS A 130 22.69 32.58 5.69
CA LYS A 130 21.71 32.78 4.62
C LYS A 130 20.39 32.11 4.97
N SER A 131 19.27 32.79 4.72
CA SER A 131 17.93 32.22 4.93
C SER A 131 17.75 30.94 4.13
N THR A 132 17.18 29.92 4.77
CA THR A 132 16.86 28.63 4.16
C THR A 132 15.46 28.16 4.56
N LYS A 133 15.03 26.99 4.08
CA LYS A 133 13.68 26.48 4.31
C LYS A 133 13.61 24.95 4.31
N LEU A 134 12.74 24.42 5.15
CA LEU A 134 12.45 22.98 5.26
C LEU A 134 11.70 22.41 4.04
N GLY A 135 11.11 23.28 3.21
CA GLY A 135 10.28 22.90 2.06
C GLY A 135 8.82 22.63 2.44
N ILE A 136 7.92 22.58 1.45
CA ILE A 136 6.50 22.31 1.67
C ILE A 136 6.33 20.91 2.26
N GLY A 137 5.64 20.80 3.39
CA GLY A 137 5.54 19.55 4.15
C GLY A 137 6.90 18.97 4.49
N TYR A 138 7.88 19.83 4.79
CA TYR A 138 9.24 19.45 5.21
C TYR A 138 10.00 18.59 4.20
N LEU A 139 9.69 18.74 2.90
CA LEU A 139 10.28 17.94 1.83
C LEU A 139 11.82 17.96 1.81
N ASN A 140 12.44 19.14 2.01
CA ASN A 140 13.90 19.25 1.95
C ASN A 140 14.54 18.60 3.19
N LEU A 141 13.93 18.78 4.36
CA LEU A 141 14.39 18.13 5.59
C LEU A 141 14.30 16.60 5.49
N ARG A 142 13.19 16.08 4.97
CA ARG A 142 13.03 14.64 4.74
C ARG A 142 14.04 14.07 3.74
N ARG A 143 14.37 14.82 2.69
CA ARG A 143 15.40 14.42 1.72
C ARG A 143 16.78 14.41 2.32
N MET A 144 17.12 15.46 3.07
CA MET A 144 18.37 15.54 3.82
C MET A 144 18.53 14.33 4.77
N ILE A 145 17.52 14.06 5.60
CA ILE A 145 17.51 12.88 6.50
C ILE A 145 17.64 11.59 5.68
N GLY A 146 16.91 11.47 4.57
CA GLY A 146 16.94 10.29 3.70
C GLY A 146 18.29 10.04 3.03
N GLU A 147 19.00 11.09 2.61
CA GLU A 147 20.35 10.96 2.02
C GLU A 147 21.36 10.47 3.05
N VAL A 148 21.37 11.06 4.26
CA VAL A 148 22.23 10.60 5.34
C VAL A 148 21.85 9.16 5.74
N ALA A 149 20.56 8.87 5.93
CA ALA A 149 20.08 7.56 6.33
C ALA A 149 20.48 6.46 5.33
N THR A 150 20.51 6.76 4.03
CA THR A 150 20.92 5.81 2.98
C THR A 150 22.38 5.37 3.16
N ASN A 151 23.28 6.29 3.54
CA ASN A 151 24.68 5.96 3.82
C ASN A 151 24.83 5.01 5.02
N HIS A 152 23.87 5.07 5.94
CA HIS A 152 23.78 4.21 7.11
C HIS A 152 22.91 2.97 6.90
N ASN A 153 22.38 2.71 5.70
CA ASN A 153 21.42 1.62 5.45
C ASN A 153 20.18 1.65 6.39
N LEU A 154 19.73 2.87 6.70
CA LEU A 154 18.59 3.16 7.58
C LEU A 154 17.42 3.77 6.80
N VAL A 155 16.22 3.52 7.32
CA VAL A 155 14.96 4.09 6.83
C VAL A 155 14.14 4.57 8.02
N PHE A 156 13.74 5.83 7.98
CA PHE A 156 13.00 6.48 9.05
C PHE A 156 11.49 6.57 8.75
N ASN A 157 10.69 6.50 9.80
CA ASN A 157 9.29 6.90 9.84
C ASN A 157 9.18 8.38 10.17
N PHE A 158 8.38 9.12 9.43
CA PHE A 158 8.10 10.53 9.71
C PHE A 158 6.67 10.67 10.25
N ASP A 159 6.52 11.25 11.44
CA ASP A 159 5.23 11.32 12.14
C ASP A 159 4.17 12.18 11.43
N GLU A 160 4.63 13.05 10.54
CA GLU A 160 3.82 14.03 9.81
C GLU A 160 3.20 13.46 8.53
N ASN A 161 3.51 12.21 8.18
CA ASN A 161 2.91 11.50 7.07
C ASN A 161 1.46 11.08 7.41
N VAL A 162 0.52 12.00 7.25
CA VAL A 162 -0.92 11.73 7.34
C VAL A 162 -1.56 12.03 5.99
N ASP A 163 -2.23 11.02 5.42
CA ASP A 163 -2.66 11.01 4.03
C ASP A 163 -3.82 11.97 3.72
N SER A 164 -4.52 12.49 4.74
CA SER A 164 -5.57 13.50 4.59
C SER A 164 -5.81 14.34 5.85
N GLU A 165 -6.51 15.48 5.70
CA GLU A 165 -6.89 16.35 6.82
C GLU A 165 -7.83 15.64 7.82
N LYS A 166 -8.72 14.78 7.33
CA LYS A 166 -9.58 13.94 8.16
C LYS A 166 -8.75 12.98 9.02
N ASP A 167 -7.61 12.55 8.51
CA ASP A 167 -6.72 11.58 9.16
C ASP A 167 -5.90 12.25 10.24
N LYS A 168 -5.48 13.50 10.01
CA LYS A 168 -4.92 14.37 11.05
C LYS A 168 -5.88 14.53 12.22
N ILE A 169 -7.15 14.89 11.95
CA ILE A 169 -8.15 15.10 12.99
C ILE A 169 -8.39 13.81 13.79
N LEU A 170 -8.50 12.67 13.11
CA LEU A 170 -8.66 11.38 13.77
C LEU A 170 -7.42 10.98 14.60
N LYS A 171 -6.20 11.16 14.05
CA LYS A 171 -4.93 10.94 14.77
C LYS A 171 -4.85 11.83 16.02
N GLN A 172 -5.19 13.11 15.92
CA GLN A 172 -5.23 14.03 17.05
C GLN A 172 -6.22 13.56 18.13
N LYS A 173 -7.44 13.16 17.75
CA LYS A 173 -8.43 12.62 18.69
C LYS A 173 -7.96 11.33 19.36
N ALA A 174 -7.37 10.40 18.60
CA ALA A 174 -6.79 9.17 19.16
C ALA A 174 -5.61 9.45 20.10
N THR A 175 -4.78 10.46 19.78
CA THR A 175 -3.68 10.89 20.65
C THR A 175 -4.19 11.42 21.99
N LYS A 176 -5.39 12.03 22.02
CA LYS A 176 -6.03 12.45 23.29
C LYS A 176 -6.27 11.27 24.23
N PHE A 177 -6.57 10.06 23.71
CA PHE A 177 -6.69 8.88 24.57
C PHE A 177 -5.34 8.53 25.22
N THR A 178 -4.25 8.45 24.45
CA THR A 178 -2.91 8.16 25.00
C THR A 178 -2.41 9.24 25.98
N TRP A 179 -2.74 10.51 25.72
CA TRP A 179 -2.44 11.59 26.66
C TRP A 179 -3.29 11.47 27.93
N PHE A 180 -4.59 11.19 27.76
CA PHE A 180 -5.53 11.00 28.86
C PHE A 180 -5.08 9.86 29.79
N THR A 181 -4.64 8.73 29.24
CA THR A 181 -4.17 7.59 30.04
C THR A 181 -2.87 7.91 30.78
N LYS A 182 -1.93 8.61 30.14
CA LYS A 182 -0.58 8.84 30.70
C LYS A 182 -0.42 10.07 31.58
N LYS A 183 -1.14 11.17 31.30
CA LYS A 183 -0.75 12.51 31.78
C LYS A 183 -1.85 13.28 32.52
N VAL A 184 -3.13 12.94 32.33
CA VAL A 184 -4.20 13.62 33.08
C VAL A 184 -4.08 13.31 34.57
N ASP A 185 -4.55 14.17 35.46
CA ASP A 185 -4.54 13.91 36.91
C ASP A 185 -5.54 12.82 37.31
N ASP A 186 -5.34 12.19 38.47
CA ASP A 186 -6.12 11.03 38.88
C ASP A 186 -7.60 11.37 39.16
N ASN A 187 -7.89 12.56 39.68
CA ASN A 187 -9.27 13.01 39.92
C ASN A 187 -10.03 13.22 38.60
N HIS A 188 -9.39 13.87 37.62
CA HIS A 188 -9.98 14.06 36.30
C HIS A 188 -10.15 12.75 35.53
N PHE A 189 -9.20 11.81 35.68
CA PHE A 189 -9.30 10.48 35.11
C PHE A 189 -10.54 9.74 35.64
N LYS A 190 -10.70 9.68 36.97
CA LYS A 190 -11.83 9.04 37.63
C LYS A 190 -13.16 9.69 37.24
N SER A 191 -13.25 11.02 37.33
CA SER A 191 -14.45 11.76 36.92
C SER A 191 -14.82 11.51 35.46
N SER A 192 -13.83 11.41 34.56
CA SER A 192 -14.05 11.14 33.14
C SER A 192 -14.55 9.73 32.85
N ILE A 193 -14.25 8.77 33.73
CA ILE A 193 -14.82 7.42 33.68
C ILE A 193 -16.28 7.45 34.16
N GLU A 194 -16.52 8.05 35.32
CA GLU A 194 -17.85 8.10 35.94
C GLU A 194 -18.87 8.83 35.05
N ASN A 195 -18.46 9.92 34.38
CA ASN A 195 -19.33 10.68 33.49
C ASN A 195 -19.40 10.13 32.05
N GLY A 196 -18.74 8.99 31.77
CA GLY A 196 -18.78 8.31 30.47
C GLY A 196 -18.01 9.00 29.33
N LYS A 197 -17.26 10.08 29.60
CA LYS A 197 -16.47 10.80 28.58
C LYS A 197 -15.40 9.91 27.93
N VAL A 198 -14.84 8.97 28.70
CA VAL A 198 -13.84 8.00 28.24
C VAL A 198 -14.35 7.10 27.12
N ASN A 199 -15.65 6.78 27.08
CA ASN A 199 -16.23 5.94 26.03
C ASN A 199 -15.97 6.50 24.63
N LYS A 200 -16.02 7.83 24.49
CA LYS A 200 -15.71 8.51 23.23
C LYS A 200 -14.23 8.43 22.87
N TYR A 201 -13.35 8.57 23.87
CA TYR A 201 -11.90 8.47 23.65
C TYR A 201 -11.48 7.08 23.19
N ILE A 202 -11.99 6.03 23.84
CA ILE A 202 -11.74 4.64 23.44
C ILE A 202 -12.27 4.37 22.03
N LYS A 203 -13.48 4.86 21.71
CA LYS A 203 -14.06 4.69 20.36
C LYS A 203 -13.22 5.35 19.27
N ASP A 204 -12.77 6.59 19.49
CA ASP A 204 -11.92 7.31 18.54
C ASP A 204 -10.54 6.62 18.40
N PHE A 205 -10.00 6.11 19.50
CA PHE A 205 -8.74 5.36 19.53
C PHE A 205 -8.82 4.04 18.75
N ILE A 206 -9.84 3.22 19.02
CA ILE A 206 -10.10 1.97 18.28
C ILE A 206 -10.36 2.23 16.80
N SER A 207 -11.11 3.29 16.46
CA SER A 207 -11.34 3.67 15.06
C SER A 207 -10.04 4.06 14.34
N GLN A 208 -9.10 4.69 15.03
CA GLN A 208 -7.80 5.04 14.47
C GLN A 208 -6.90 3.80 14.33
N TYR A 209 -6.95 2.88 15.30
CA TYR A 209 -6.30 1.57 15.17
C TYR A 209 -6.82 0.82 13.95
N LYS A 210 -8.14 0.60 13.83
CA LYS A 210 -8.76 -0.13 12.70
C LYS A 210 -8.41 0.47 11.33
N LYS A 211 -8.13 1.78 11.29
CA LYS A 211 -7.71 2.47 10.07
C LYS A 211 -6.22 2.28 9.76
N THR A 212 -5.37 2.29 10.78
CA THR A 212 -3.90 2.30 10.63
C THR A 212 -3.27 0.92 10.79
N GLU A 213 -4.02 -0.02 11.37
CA GLU A 213 -3.62 -1.37 11.74
C GLU A 213 -2.35 -1.43 12.61
N ASN A 214 -2.03 -0.31 13.27
CA ASN A 214 -0.84 -0.19 14.11
C ASN A 214 -1.09 -0.85 15.49
N ILE A 215 -0.89 -2.16 15.52
CA ILE A 215 -1.12 -3.01 16.70
C ILE A 215 -0.31 -2.58 17.92
N GLN A 216 0.93 -2.13 17.70
CA GLN A 216 1.79 -1.67 18.78
C GLN A 216 1.25 -0.40 19.44
N TYR A 217 0.75 0.56 18.65
CA TYR A 217 0.12 1.77 19.17
C TYR A 217 -1.14 1.43 20.00
N TYR A 218 -1.98 0.53 19.49
CA TYR A 218 -3.19 0.09 20.18
C TYR A 218 -2.90 -0.61 21.51
N ILE A 219 -2.01 -1.62 21.51
CA ILE A 219 -1.65 -2.38 22.71
C ILE A 219 -1.03 -1.47 23.77
N LYS A 220 -0.13 -0.55 23.38
CA LYS A 220 0.46 0.42 24.31
C LYS A 220 -0.63 1.26 25.00
N GLY A 221 -1.52 1.88 24.23
CA GLY A 221 -2.58 2.74 24.79
C GLY A 221 -3.57 2.00 25.70
N MET A 222 -3.98 0.79 25.32
CA MET A 222 -4.89 -0.02 26.14
C MET A 222 -4.23 -0.57 27.40
N THR A 223 -2.95 -0.95 27.33
CA THR A 223 -2.19 -1.39 28.50
C THR A 223 -2.04 -0.26 29.51
N ASP A 224 -1.69 0.95 29.06
CA ASP A 224 -1.59 2.12 29.94
C ASP A 224 -2.92 2.43 30.63
N PHE A 225 -4.03 2.33 29.88
CA PHE A 225 -5.37 2.51 30.43
C PHE A 225 -5.69 1.47 31.50
N GLN A 226 -5.48 0.18 31.20
CA GLN A 226 -5.71 -0.92 32.13
C GLN A 226 -4.87 -0.80 33.41
N GLN A 227 -3.57 -0.48 33.29
CA GLN A 227 -2.70 -0.27 34.45
C GLN A 227 -3.22 0.84 35.36
N ARG A 228 -3.81 1.89 34.76
CA ARG A 228 -4.39 2.99 35.52
C ARG A 228 -5.70 2.61 36.22
N LEU A 229 -6.55 1.83 35.57
CA LEU A 229 -7.74 1.24 36.19
C LEU A 229 -7.37 0.36 37.39
N ILE A 230 -6.32 -0.47 37.26
CA ILE A 230 -5.80 -1.31 38.34
C ILE A 230 -5.28 -0.43 39.49
N ARG A 231 -4.40 0.54 39.19
CA ARG A 231 -3.80 1.44 40.19
C ARG A 231 -4.85 2.22 40.99
N GLN A 232 -5.91 2.68 40.33
CA GLN A 232 -6.97 3.46 40.98
C GLN A 232 -8.13 2.61 41.50
N ASN A 233 -8.08 1.28 41.31
CA ASN A 233 -9.14 0.34 41.66
C ASN A 233 -10.51 0.73 41.08
N ILE A 234 -10.55 1.05 39.78
CA ILE A 234 -11.76 1.47 39.06
C ILE A 234 -12.20 0.38 38.09
N ASP A 235 -13.43 -0.10 38.24
CA ASP A 235 -14.05 -0.98 37.24
C ASP A 235 -14.49 -0.18 36.01
N PHE A 236 -14.15 -0.70 34.83
CA PHE A 236 -14.57 -0.12 33.56
C PHE A 236 -14.98 -1.21 32.60
N HIS A 237 -16.25 -1.24 32.22
CA HIS A 237 -16.80 -2.26 31.36
C HIS A 237 -16.80 -1.81 29.90
N HIS A 238 -16.19 -2.61 29.03
CA HIS A 238 -16.16 -2.40 27.59
C HIS A 238 -16.37 -3.72 26.86
N GLU A 239 -17.33 -3.76 25.94
CA GLU A 239 -17.70 -4.97 25.18
C GLU A 239 -17.94 -6.19 26.10
N GLY A 240 -18.60 -5.96 27.24
CA GLY A 240 -18.92 -7.01 28.22
C GLY A 240 -17.77 -7.45 29.12
N LYS A 241 -16.58 -6.85 28.98
CA LYS A 241 -15.40 -7.17 29.81
C LYS A 241 -15.07 -6.05 30.78
N ASN A 242 -14.70 -6.41 32.00
CA ASN A 242 -14.13 -5.46 32.94
C ASN A 242 -12.63 -5.27 32.66
N LEU A 243 -12.27 -4.13 32.06
CA LEU A 243 -10.90 -3.85 31.65
C LEU A 243 -9.91 -3.71 32.81
N ARG A 244 -10.37 -3.63 34.07
CA ARG A 244 -9.48 -3.70 35.24
C ARG A 244 -8.94 -5.11 35.46
N THR A 245 -9.80 -6.13 35.31
CA THR A 245 -9.51 -7.51 35.71
C THR A 245 -9.36 -8.47 34.54
N GLU A 246 -9.86 -8.10 33.36
CA GLU A 246 -9.87 -8.94 32.16
C GLU A 246 -9.06 -8.32 31.02
N HIS A 247 -8.68 -9.15 30.06
CA HIS A 247 -7.99 -8.70 28.86
C HIS A 247 -8.87 -7.78 28.00
N PHE A 248 -8.34 -6.61 27.64
CA PHE A 248 -9.00 -5.74 26.67
C PHE A 248 -9.16 -6.43 25.29
N PRO A 249 -10.18 -6.06 24.48
CA PRO A 249 -10.35 -6.65 23.15
C PRO A 249 -9.11 -6.44 22.27
N LEU A 250 -8.63 -7.49 21.59
CA LEU A 250 -7.64 -7.38 20.52
C LEU A 250 -8.36 -7.55 19.19
N TYR A 251 -8.12 -6.63 18.26
CA TYR A 251 -8.78 -6.60 16.96
C TYR A 251 -7.76 -6.96 15.87
N LEU A 252 -7.36 -8.23 15.79
CA LEU A 252 -6.46 -8.70 14.74
C LEU A 252 -7.25 -8.90 13.43
N ASN A 253 -6.71 -8.42 12.30
CA ASN A 253 -7.26 -8.75 10.98
C ASN A 253 -6.80 -10.16 10.55
N GLN A 254 -7.39 -10.70 9.47
CA GLN A 254 -7.05 -12.05 8.98
C GLN A 254 -5.57 -12.23 8.65
N GLU A 255 -4.92 -11.17 8.16
CA GLU A 255 -3.52 -11.17 7.78
C GLU A 255 -2.61 -11.26 9.02
N GLN A 256 -2.90 -10.46 10.04
CA GLN A 256 -2.22 -10.48 11.34
C GLN A 256 -2.42 -11.83 12.06
N ILE A 257 -3.60 -12.44 11.96
CA ILE A 257 -3.86 -13.78 12.49
C ILE A 257 -2.98 -14.81 11.76
N LYS A 258 -2.96 -14.77 10.41
CA LYS A 258 -2.09 -15.65 9.61
C LYS A 258 -0.61 -15.49 9.98
N TYR A 259 -0.15 -14.26 10.19
CA TYR A 259 1.23 -14.01 10.62
C TYR A 259 1.50 -14.56 12.00
N LEU A 260 0.57 -14.40 12.94
CA LEU A 260 0.68 -14.99 14.28
C LEU A 260 0.76 -16.51 14.22
N ASP A 261 -0.09 -17.14 13.41
CA ASP A 261 -0.10 -18.60 13.23
C ASP A 261 1.25 -19.09 12.67
N ILE A 262 1.77 -18.42 11.63
CA ILE A 262 3.09 -18.73 11.06
C ILE A 262 4.18 -18.58 12.11
N ILE A 263 4.21 -17.47 12.86
CA ILE A 263 5.20 -17.24 13.92
C ILE A 263 5.12 -18.34 15.00
N ASN A 264 3.90 -18.73 15.39
CA ASN A 264 3.67 -19.75 16.41
C ASN A 264 4.11 -21.17 15.97
N THR A 265 4.20 -21.45 14.66
CA THR A 265 4.78 -22.74 14.20
C THR A 265 6.25 -22.90 14.63
N GLY A 266 7.00 -21.79 14.66
CA GLY A 266 8.45 -21.79 14.82
C GLY A 266 9.22 -22.26 13.59
N ASP A 267 8.56 -22.36 12.43
CA ASP A 267 9.19 -22.75 11.16
C ASP A 267 9.95 -21.56 10.55
N GLN A 268 11.27 -21.68 10.49
CA GLN A 268 12.15 -20.62 9.98
C GLN A 268 11.88 -20.30 8.51
N GLU A 269 11.56 -21.29 7.67
CA GLU A 269 11.33 -21.10 6.24
C GLU A 269 10.04 -20.33 5.97
N LEU A 270 9.03 -20.49 6.83
CA LEU A 270 7.78 -19.73 6.75
C LEU A 270 7.90 -18.34 7.37
N ILE A 271 8.70 -18.18 8.43
CA ILE A 271 8.88 -16.89 9.13
C ILE A 271 9.77 -15.95 8.32
N LYS A 272 10.85 -16.45 7.71
CA LYS A 272 11.86 -15.62 7.02
C LYS A 272 11.28 -14.69 5.93
N PRO A 273 10.33 -15.13 5.08
CA PRO A 273 9.67 -14.23 4.13
C PRO A 273 8.93 -13.06 4.80
N LEU A 274 8.33 -13.29 5.97
CA LEU A 274 7.57 -12.26 6.69
C LEU A 274 8.48 -11.14 7.23
N ILE A 275 9.75 -11.44 7.50
CA ILE A 275 10.74 -10.48 8.01
C ILE A 275 11.04 -9.38 7.00
N LYS A 276 10.93 -9.70 5.70
CA LYS A 276 11.19 -8.74 4.62
C LYS A 276 10.14 -7.63 4.57
N ASP A 277 8.92 -7.91 5.01
CA ASP A 277 7.83 -6.94 5.02
C ASP A 277 7.90 -6.01 6.24
N ARG A 278 8.34 -4.78 6.00
CA ARG A 278 8.42 -3.73 7.01
C ARG A 278 7.07 -3.32 7.61
N SER A 279 5.99 -3.48 6.84
CA SER A 279 4.64 -3.11 7.26
C SER A 279 4.09 -4.09 8.30
N ASN A 280 4.62 -5.32 8.35
CA ASN A 280 4.23 -6.36 9.28
C ASN A 280 4.74 -6.09 10.70
N LYS A 281 3.99 -5.26 11.44
CA LYS A 281 4.31 -4.88 12.83
C LYS A 281 4.36 -6.06 13.80
N LEU A 282 3.65 -7.15 13.53
CA LEU A 282 3.66 -8.35 14.37
C LEU A 282 4.97 -9.11 14.22
N THR A 283 5.39 -9.38 12.99
CA THR A 283 6.68 -10.04 12.72
C THR A 283 7.85 -9.22 13.25
N ARG A 284 7.79 -7.89 13.14
CA ARG A 284 8.80 -7.00 13.73
C ARG A 284 8.88 -7.13 15.25
N ALA A 285 7.73 -7.15 15.92
CA ALA A 285 7.68 -7.36 17.37
C ALA A 285 8.28 -8.72 17.77
N TYR A 286 8.04 -9.76 16.96
CA TYR A 286 8.63 -11.08 17.17
C TYR A 286 10.16 -11.07 16.97
N ILE A 287 10.68 -10.37 15.96
CA ILE A 287 12.13 -10.22 15.76
C ILE A 287 12.79 -9.50 16.95
N GLU A 288 12.18 -8.44 17.46
CA GLU A 288 12.66 -7.77 18.67
C GLU A 288 12.73 -8.74 19.86
N PHE A 289 11.65 -9.49 20.12
CA PHE A 289 11.62 -10.52 21.17
C PHE A 289 12.68 -11.62 20.97
N ASN A 290 12.82 -12.10 19.73
CA ASN A 290 13.74 -13.17 19.38
C ASN A 290 15.20 -12.82 19.75
N TYR A 291 15.55 -11.55 19.59
CA TYR A 291 16.87 -11.00 19.92
C TYR A 291 16.94 -10.38 21.33
N GLY A 292 15.96 -10.66 22.19
CA GLY A 292 16.01 -10.31 23.61
C GLY A 292 15.51 -8.91 23.97
N PHE A 293 14.94 -8.17 23.02
CA PHE A 293 14.29 -6.89 23.29
C PHE A 293 12.86 -7.10 23.82
N ASN A 294 12.46 -6.27 24.77
CA ASN A 294 11.14 -6.30 25.35
C ASN A 294 10.13 -5.59 24.43
N ASN A 295 9.21 -6.34 23.82
CA ASN A 295 8.16 -5.78 23.00
C ASN A 295 6.76 -5.92 23.66
N PRO A 296 5.98 -4.83 23.81
CA PRO A 296 4.66 -4.87 24.45
C PRO A 296 3.63 -5.72 23.69
N VAL A 297 3.76 -5.86 22.36
CA VAL A 297 2.89 -6.72 21.56
C VAL A 297 3.10 -8.19 21.96
N ILE A 298 4.36 -8.63 22.01
CA ILE A 298 4.69 -10.01 22.40
C ILE A 298 4.26 -10.30 23.83
N LYS A 299 4.58 -9.42 24.78
CA LYS A 299 4.14 -9.57 26.18
C LYS A 299 2.64 -9.71 26.32
N GLU A 300 1.87 -8.91 25.58
CA GLU A 300 0.40 -8.98 25.64
C GLU A 300 -0.14 -10.26 25.02
N LEU A 301 0.50 -10.78 23.98
CA LEU A 301 0.14 -12.06 23.36
C LEU A 301 0.51 -13.25 24.25
N GLU A 302 1.66 -13.22 24.93
CA GLU A 302 2.08 -14.24 25.91
C GLU A 302 1.10 -14.33 27.08
N LYS A 303 0.66 -13.19 27.63
CA LYS A 303 -0.38 -13.15 28.68
C LYS A 303 -1.69 -13.81 28.26
N ARG A 304 -1.95 -13.90 26.96
CA ARG A 304 -3.14 -14.53 26.37
C ARG A 304 -2.90 -15.98 25.94
N GLY A 305 -1.77 -16.57 26.34
CA GLY A 305 -1.45 -17.98 26.13
C GLY A 305 -0.65 -18.29 24.86
N ASN A 306 -0.16 -17.28 24.12
CA ASN A 306 0.76 -17.54 23.00
C ASN A 306 2.13 -17.95 23.55
N ILE A 307 2.78 -18.91 22.88
CA ILE A 307 4.11 -19.40 23.24
C ILE A 307 5.05 -19.12 22.07
N PHE A 308 5.91 -18.11 22.22
CA PHE A 308 6.88 -17.73 21.19
C PHE A 308 8.20 -18.46 21.40
N LYS A 309 8.65 -19.22 20.40
CA LYS A 309 9.97 -19.85 20.40
C LYS A 309 11.03 -18.84 20.00
N LYS A 310 12.17 -18.84 20.69
CA LYS A 310 13.38 -18.17 20.19
C LYS A 310 14.04 -19.05 19.14
N LEU A 311 14.35 -18.46 18.00
CA LEU A 311 14.93 -19.10 16.83
C LEU A 311 16.27 -18.44 16.52
N ASP A 312 17.26 -19.24 16.15
CA ASP A 312 18.47 -18.73 15.52
C ASP A 312 18.17 -18.48 14.04
N LEU A 313 17.88 -17.22 13.69
CA LEU A 313 17.48 -16.83 12.34
C LEU A 313 18.72 -16.33 11.59
N ASN A 314 19.07 -16.99 10.49
CA ASN A 314 20.09 -16.47 9.57
C ASN A 314 19.52 -15.31 8.74
N LEU A 315 19.88 -14.08 9.14
CA LEU A 315 19.41 -12.84 8.51
C LEU A 315 20.38 -12.29 7.44
N ASN A 316 21.49 -12.97 7.14
CA ASN A 316 22.54 -12.45 6.23
C ASN A 316 22.01 -12.12 4.82
N ASP A 317 21.03 -12.89 4.33
CA ASP A 317 20.40 -12.68 3.01
C ASP A 317 19.04 -11.95 3.09
N THR A 318 18.69 -11.41 4.26
CA THR A 318 17.40 -10.77 4.51
C THR A 318 17.58 -9.26 4.54
N LYS A 319 17.24 -8.59 3.45
CA LYS A 319 17.07 -7.14 3.43
C LYS A 319 15.60 -6.82 3.59
N VAL A 320 15.28 -5.93 4.53
CA VAL A 320 13.92 -5.39 4.66
C VAL A 320 13.59 -4.63 3.39
N GLU A 321 12.54 -5.05 2.68
CA GLU A 321 12.10 -4.38 1.47
C GLU A 321 11.34 -3.11 1.84
N ILE A 322 11.78 -1.99 1.26
CA ILE A 322 11.10 -0.71 1.43
C ILE A 322 9.98 -0.69 0.40
N GLU A 323 8.72 -0.78 0.85
CA GLU A 323 7.61 -0.30 0.04
C GLU A 323 7.82 1.19 -0.22
N LYS A 324 8.40 1.51 -1.38
CA LYS A 324 8.40 2.89 -1.87
C LYS A 324 6.92 3.25 -2.09
N LYS A 325 6.44 4.33 -1.45
CA LYS A 325 5.21 5.00 -1.91
C LYS A 325 5.39 5.22 -3.42
N ILE A 326 4.52 4.58 -4.21
CA ILE A 326 4.49 4.61 -5.68
C ILE A 326 4.78 6.04 -6.14
N ASP A 327 5.98 6.27 -6.66
CA ASP A 327 6.40 7.60 -7.09
C ASP A 327 5.54 8.01 -8.30
N LYS A 328 5.52 9.29 -8.68
CA LYS A 328 4.89 9.71 -9.96
C LYS A 328 5.45 8.91 -11.15
N LYS A 329 6.69 8.43 -11.05
CA LYS A 329 7.33 7.49 -11.99
C LYS A 329 6.70 6.09 -11.98
N ASP A 330 6.19 5.59 -10.86
CA ASP A 330 5.54 4.28 -10.78
C ASP A 330 4.07 4.34 -11.23
N LYS A 331 3.41 5.51 -11.22
CA LYS A 331 2.15 5.71 -11.96
C LYS A 331 2.32 5.54 -13.47
N TYR A 332 3.47 5.94 -14.03
CA TYR A 332 3.76 5.70 -15.44
C TYR A 332 3.87 4.20 -15.73
N LYS A 333 4.39 3.40 -14.79
CA LYS A 333 4.42 1.93 -14.90
C LYS A 333 3.03 1.29 -14.96
N LEU A 334 1.97 2.02 -14.56
CA LEU A 334 0.57 1.59 -14.71
C LEU A 334 -0.07 2.06 -16.02
N SER A 335 0.62 2.85 -16.83
CA SER A 335 0.08 3.42 -18.08
C SER A 335 0.12 2.43 -19.23
N LEU A 336 -0.82 2.56 -20.17
CA LEU A 336 -0.81 1.78 -21.41
C LEU A 336 0.53 1.90 -22.13
N ASN A 337 1.05 3.12 -22.25
CA ASN A 337 2.30 3.39 -22.97
C ASN A 337 3.50 2.68 -22.36
N TYR A 338 3.57 2.55 -21.03
CA TYR A 338 4.67 1.82 -20.38
C TYR A 338 4.65 0.34 -20.73
N HIS A 339 3.51 -0.33 -20.48
CA HIS A 339 3.38 -1.76 -20.75
C HIS A 339 3.65 -2.06 -22.23
N VAL A 340 3.11 -1.23 -23.13
CA VAL A 340 3.34 -1.34 -24.57
C VAL A 340 4.80 -1.10 -24.95
N SER A 341 5.49 -0.17 -24.30
CA SER A 341 6.90 0.08 -24.55
C SER A 341 7.78 -1.10 -24.14
N GLU A 342 7.53 -1.71 -22.98
CA GLU A 342 8.28 -2.87 -22.50
C GLU A 342 8.11 -4.06 -23.44
N ASP A 343 6.87 -4.34 -23.84
CA ASP A 343 6.54 -5.45 -24.72
C ASP A 343 7.14 -5.26 -26.13
N ILE A 344 7.08 -4.05 -26.68
CA ILE A 344 7.73 -3.73 -27.96
C ILE A 344 9.24 -3.93 -27.87
N ASN A 345 9.89 -3.44 -26.80
CA ASN A 345 11.34 -3.57 -26.65
C ASN A 345 11.76 -5.04 -26.56
N SER A 346 10.96 -5.89 -25.93
CA SER A 346 11.18 -7.34 -25.88
C SER A 346 11.03 -7.99 -27.27
N VAL A 347 9.97 -7.63 -28.03
CA VAL A 347 9.75 -8.15 -29.39
C VAL A 347 10.82 -7.67 -30.37
N LEU A 348 11.26 -6.41 -30.26
CA LEU A 348 12.27 -5.81 -31.15
C LEU A 348 13.62 -6.55 -31.10
N LYS A 349 13.94 -7.25 -30.00
CA LYS A 349 15.15 -8.06 -29.90
C LYS A 349 15.17 -9.28 -30.83
N ILE A 350 14.01 -9.76 -31.26
CA ILE A 350 13.90 -11.01 -32.03
C ILE A 350 13.20 -10.86 -33.38
N CYS A 351 12.40 -9.81 -33.57
CA CYS A 351 11.57 -9.69 -34.76
C CYS A 351 12.42 -9.44 -36.03
N LYS A 352 12.06 -10.09 -37.12
CA LYS A 352 12.83 -10.03 -38.39
C LYS A 352 12.23 -9.10 -39.44
N ASN A 353 10.95 -8.79 -39.34
CA ASN A 353 10.21 -7.92 -40.26
C ASN A 353 8.86 -7.53 -39.64
N ASP A 354 8.12 -6.66 -40.32
CA ASP A 354 6.81 -6.18 -39.85
C ASP A 354 5.79 -7.32 -39.61
N LYS A 355 5.77 -8.34 -40.47
CA LYS A 355 4.81 -9.47 -40.34
C LYS A 355 5.11 -10.26 -39.07
N ASN A 356 6.36 -10.64 -38.89
CA ASN A 356 6.81 -11.37 -37.71
C ASN A 356 6.67 -10.54 -36.42
N PHE A 357 6.88 -9.22 -36.47
CA PHE A 357 6.60 -8.34 -35.35
C PHE A 357 5.12 -8.39 -34.92
N LEU A 358 4.19 -8.32 -35.89
CA LEU A 358 2.75 -8.37 -35.59
C LEU A 358 2.31 -9.73 -35.04
N GLU A 359 2.88 -10.82 -35.56
CA GLU A 359 2.65 -12.19 -35.04
C GLU A 359 3.09 -12.30 -33.58
N LEU A 360 4.32 -11.90 -33.25
CA LEU A 360 4.86 -11.96 -31.89
C LEU A 360 4.09 -11.09 -30.90
N MET A 361 3.64 -9.90 -31.33
CA MET A 361 2.78 -9.05 -30.51
C MET A 361 1.41 -9.68 -30.26
N ASN A 362 0.84 -10.34 -31.27
CA ASN A 362 -0.43 -11.05 -31.12
C ASN A 362 -0.32 -12.22 -30.12
N ASP A 363 0.79 -12.96 -30.15
CA ASP A 363 1.07 -14.08 -29.23
C ASP A 363 1.12 -13.64 -27.76
N ILE A 364 1.57 -12.41 -27.49
CA ILE A 364 1.67 -11.86 -26.13
C ILE A 364 0.43 -11.05 -25.69
N GLY A 365 -0.68 -11.14 -26.45
CA GLY A 365 -1.99 -10.64 -26.03
C GLY A 365 -2.49 -9.37 -26.72
N TYR A 366 -1.86 -8.93 -27.82
CA TYR A 366 -2.33 -7.79 -28.63
C TYR A 366 -3.19 -8.25 -29.80
N GLN A 367 -4.49 -8.45 -29.56
CA GLN A 367 -5.41 -8.93 -30.58
C GLN A 367 -5.60 -7.91 -31.70
N ASN A 368 -5.78 -8.37 -32.94
CA ASN A 368 -6.04 -7.52 -34.10
C ASN A 368 -5.04 -6.37 -34.30
N ILE A 369 -3.78 -6.57 -33.89
CA ILE A 369 -2.74 -5.54 -33.98
C ILE A 369 -2.41 -5.16 -35.43
N LYS A 370 -2.37 -3.86 -35.72
CA LYS A 370 -2.05 -3.30 -37.04
C LYS A 370 -1.20 -2.04 -36.90
N PHE A 371 -0.29 -1.81 -37.84
CA PHE A 371 0.43 -0.53 -37.93
C PHE A 371 -0.51 0.61 -38.31
N LYS A 372 -0.37 1.73 -37.60
CA LYS A 372 -1.04 2.99 -37.93
C LYS A 372 -0.12 3.84 -38.80
N ALA A 373 -0.63 4.32 -39.93
CA ALA A 373 0.10 5.20 -40.84
C ALA A 373 -0.51 6.61 -40.86
N LYS A 374 0.34 7.62 -41.07
CA LYS A 374 -0.05 9.01 -41.30
C LYS A 374 0.82 9.61 -42.41
N THR A 375 0.24 10.49 -43.23
CA THR A 375 0.99 11.25 -44.22
C THR A 375 1.70 12.42 -43.54
N ILE A 376 3.03 12.45 -43.60
CA ILE A 376 3.89 13.51 -43.08
C ILE A 376 4.76 13.96 -44.26
N ASN A 377 4.76 15.26 -44.57
CA ASN A 377 5.54 15.83 -45.69
C ASN A 377 5.35 15.07 -47.03
N ARG A 378 4.09 14.81 -47.41
CA ARG A 378 3.69 14.05 -48.62
C ARG A 378 4.17 12.59 -48.69
N LYS A 379 4.77 12.03 -47.63
CA LYS A 379 5.14 10.61 -47.53
C LYS A 379 4.31 9.90 -46.45
N ARG A 380 3.74 8.74 -46.81
CA ARG A 380 3.01 7.89 -45.86
C ARG A 380 4.01 7.20 -44.95
N SER A 381 3.96 7.50 -43.66
CA SER A 381 4.88 6.94 -42.66
C SER A 381 4.10 6.21 -41.57
N ARG A 382 4.66 5.13 -41.03
CA ARG A 382 4.11 4.45 -39.86
C ARG A 382 4.41 5.26 -38.61
N VAL A 383 3.41 5.47 -37.77
CA VAL A 383 3.46 6.38 -36.62
C VAL A 383 3.00 5.73 -35.32
N GLY A 384 2.58 4.47 -35.34
CA GLY A 384 2.00 3.80 -34.18
C GLY A 384 1.36 2.46 -34.51
N PHE A 385 0.53 2.00 -33.59
CA PHE A 385 -0.27 0.78 -33.69
C PHE A 385 -1.72 1.02 -33.29
N THR A 386 -2.58 0.14 -33.79
CA THR A 386 -3.92 -0.11 -33.25
C THR A 386 -4.04 -1.58 -32.87
N PHE A 387 -4.69 -1.89 -31.76
CA PHE A 387 -4.93 -3.27 -31.32
C PHE A 387 -6.16 -3.32 -30.42
N GLU A 388 -6.61 -4.52 -30.10
CA GLU A 388 -7.74 -4.81 -29.23
C GLU A 388 -7.28 -5.58 -28.00
N LYS A 389 -7.87 -5.23 -26.85
CA LYS A 389 -7.72 -5.95 -25.59
C LYS A 389 -8.99 -5.77 -24.76
N ASP A 390 -9.48 -6.84 -24.16
CA ASP A 390 -10.69 -6.84 -23.32
C ASP A 390 -11.91 -6.19 -24.02
N ASN A 391 -12.10 -6.49 -25.32
CA ASN A 391 -13.12 -5.91 -26.20
C ASN A 391 -13.03 -4.38 -26.40
N GLU A 392 -11.89 -3.76 -26.10
CA GLU A 392 -11.63 -2.35 -26.37
C GLU A 392 -10.52 -2.15 -27.41
N SER A 393 -10.73 -1.20 -28.33
CA SER A 393 -9.69 -0.79 -29.28
C SER A 393 -8.80 0.32 -28.72
N TYR A 394 -7.49 0.13 -28.85
CA TYR A 394 -6.45 1.04 -28.44
C TYR A 394 -5.69 1.60 -29.64
N THR A 395 -5.17 2.81 -29.50
CA THR A 395 -4.21 3.41 -30.42
C THR A 395 -3.03 3.94 -29.63
N VAL A 396 -1.82 3.52 -30.00
CA VAL A 396 -0.57 3.97 -29.38
C VAL A 396 0.36 4.52 -30.46
N TYR A 397 0.90 5.71 -30.25
CA TYR A 397 1.83 6.37 -31.18
C TYR A 397 3.27 6.14 -30.76
N PHE A 398 4.18 5.93 -31.72
CA PHE A 398 5.61 5.71 -31.43
C PHE A 398 6.23 6.87 -30.64
N SER A 399 5.80 8.11 -30.90
CA SER A 399 6.23 9.30 -30.16
C SER A 399 5.96 9.22 -28.66
N ASN A 400 4.87 8.54 -28.26
CA ASN A 400 4.52 8.37 -26.85
C ASN A 400 5.36 7.30 -26.14
N LEU A 401 6.12 6.52 -26.92
CA LEU A 401 7.00 5.46 -26.47
C LEU A 401 8.48 5.84 -26.60
N ASN A 402 8.78 7.08 -27.03
CA ASN A 402 10.12 7.51 -27.45
C ASN A 402 10.73 6.63 -28.55
N LEU A 403 9.90 6.12 -29.46
CA LEU A 403 10.30 5.31 -30.61
C LEU A 403 9.97 6.03 -31.92
N THR A 404 10.59 5.55 -33.00
CA THR A 404 10.31 5.91 -34.39
C THR A 404 10.28 4.65 -35.25
N TYR A 405 9.75 4.74 -36.48
CA TYR A 405 9.77 3.57 -37.38
C TYR A 405 11.18 3.11 -37.74
N GLN A 406 12.18 4.01 -37.66
CA GLN A 406 13.58 3.65 -37.90
C GLN A 406 14.08 2.59 -36.91
N ASN A 407 13.65 2.67 -35.64
CA ASN A 407 14.02 1.70 -34.60
C ASN A 407 13.61 0.27 -34.99
N PHE A 408 12.45 0.11 -35.65
CA PHE A 408 11.97 -1.18 -36.13
C PHE A 408 12.82 -1.68 -37.29
N THR A 409 13.08 -0.83 -38.29
CA THR A 409 13.89 -1.24 -39.44
C THR A 409 15.33 -1.57 -39.07
N ASP A 410 15.89 -0.91 -38.05
CA ASP A 410 17.22 -1.21 -37.55
C ASP A 410 17.24 -2.56 -36.82
N ALA A 411 16.24 -2.83 -35.97
CA ALA A 411 16.07 -4.12 -35.32
C ALA A 411 15.93 -5.26 -36.35
N TYR A 412 15.10 -5.08 -37.38
CA TYR A 412 14.92 -6.08 -38.45
C TYR A 412 16.25 -6.40 -39.15
N LYS A 413 17.03 -5.38 -39.48
CA LYS A 413 18.36 -5.57 -40.09
C LYS A 413 19.29 -6.35 -39.17
N GLN A 414 19.34 -6.00 -37.89
CA GLN A 414 20.19 -6.68 -36.91
C GLN A 414 19.79 -8.16 -36.74
N ASN A 415 18.50 -8.43 -36.64
CA ASN A 415 17.96 -9.78 -36.39
C ASN A 415 17.90 -10.65 -37.65
N SER A 416 17.95 -10.05 -38.85
CA SER A 416 18.08 -10.78 -40.12
C SER A 416 19.45 -11.45 -40.27
N GLN A 417 20.47 -10.93 -39.57
CA GLN A 417 21.87 -11.36 -39.68
C GLN A 417 22.32 -12.23 -38.48
N LYS A 418 21.46 -12.46 -37.48
CA LYS A 418 21.79 -13.17 -36.25
C LYS A 418 20.76 -14.25 -35.93
N GLU A 419 21.23 -15.41 -35.50
CA GLU A 419 20.38 -16.44 -34.90
C GLU A 419 20.56 -16.41 -33.38
N ASN A 420 19.89 -15.46 -32.71
CA ASN A 420 20.06 -15.24 -31.27
C ASN A 420 19.12 -16.17 -30.47
N ILE A 421 19.58 -17.40 -30.23
CA ILE A 421 18.83 -18.45 -29.51
C ILE A 421 18.45 -17.99 -28.09
N GLU A 422 19.34 -17.28 -27.40
CA GLU A 422 19.13 -16.78 -26.03
C GLU A 422 17.98 -15.76 -25.96
N ASP A 423 17.91 -14.81 -26.88
CA ASP A 423 16.81 -13.83 -26.93
C ASP A 423 15.46 -14.49 -27.23
N LYS A 424 15.43 -15.56 -28.05
CA LYS A 424 14.22 -16.34 -28.28
C LYS A 424 13.76 -17.05 -26.99
N ILE A 425 14.67 -17.70 -26.27
CA ILE A 425 14.36 -18.36 -24.99
C ILE A 425 13.82 -17.34 -23.97
N ASN A 426 14.46 -16.17 -23.89
CA ASN A 426 14.03 -15.07 -23.03
C ASN A 426 12.65 -14.53 -23.42
N PHE A 427 12.32 -14.48 -24.72
CA PHE A 427 11.00 -14.06 -25.18
C PHE A 427 9.90 -15.09 -24.87
N TYR A 428 10.14 -16.38 -25.06
CA TYR A 428 9.12 -17.40 -24.76
C TYR A 428 8.87 -17.60 -23.26
N SER A 429 9.80 -17.16 -22.41
CA SER A 429 9.63 -17.08 -20.95
C SER A 429 9.19 -15.69 -20.47
N TYR A 430 9.02 -14.73 -21.38
CA TYR A 430 8.67 -13.35 -21.05
C TYR A 430 7.20 -13.22 -20.68
N GLU A 431 6.95 -12.69 -19.49
CA GLU A 431 5.60 -12.36 -19.04
C GLU A 431 5.19 -10.97 -19.55
N ALA A 432 4.29 -10.98 -20.54
CA ALA A 432 3.80 -9.80 -21.25
C ALA A 432 3.22 -8.75 -20.30
N LYS A 433 3.75 -7.53 -20.38
CA LYS A 433 3.38 -6.44 -19.47
C LYS A 433 1.97 -5.94 -19.76
N ILE A 434 1.48 -6.04 -21.00
CA ILE A 434 0.10 -5.68 -21.33
C ILE A 434 -0.95 -6.43 -20.51
N ASN A 435 -0.64 -7.63 -20.00
CA ASN A 435 -1.55 -8.39 -19.16
C ASN A 435 -1.81 -7.75 -17.79
N PHE A 436 -0.94 -6.84 -17.36
CA PHE A 436 -1.08 -6.09 -16.11
C PHE A 436 -1.73 -4.71 -16.32
N TYR A 437 -2.00 -4.32 -17.57
CA TYR A 437 -2.65 -3.05 -17.86
C TYR A 437 -4.15 -3.10 -17.57
N VAL A 438 -4.63 -2.13 -16.76
CA VAL A 438 -6.05 -1.95 -16.47
C VAL A 438 -6.65 -0.89 -17.40
N PRO A 439 -7.62 -1.23 -18.27
CA PRO A 439 -8.31 -0.29 -19.16
C PRO A 439 -8.86 0.94 -18.43
N LEU A 440 -8.35 2.13 -18.77
CA LEU A 440 -8.79 3.38 -18.14
C LEU A 440 -10.19 3.84 -18.60
N LYS A 441 -10.72 3.29 -19.70
CA LYS A 441 -12.03 3.62 -20.31
C LYS A 441 -13.24 2.99 -19.60
N LYS A 442 -13.04 2.13 -18.59
CA LYS A 442 -14.15 1.60 -17.77
C LYS A 442 -14.78 2.73 -16.92
N LYS A 443 -16.11 2.81 -16.97
CA LYS A 443 -16.99 3.99 -16.89
C LYS A 443 -17.02 4.68 -15.52
N THR A 444 -16.70 4.02 -14.42
CA THR A 444 -16.69 4.66 -13.08
C THR A 444 -15.52 4.22 -12.17
N TYR A 445 -15.23 5.02 -11.15
CA TYR A 445 -14.20 4.71 -10.13
C TYR A 445 -14.46 3.36 -9.43
N GLN A 446 -15.72 2.97 -9.28
CA GLN A 446 -16.12 1.74 -8.57
C GLN A 446 -15.90 0.50 -9.42
N GLU A 447 -16.13 0.57 -10.73
CA GLU A 447 -15.78 -0.53 -11.65
C GLU A 447 -14.27 -0.79 -11.66
N LYS A 448 -13.44 0.25 -11.50
CA LYS A 448 -12.00 0.10 -11.34
C LYS A 448 -11.63 -0.59 -10.02
N ILE A 449 -12.37 -0.32 -8.95
CA ILE A 449 -12.19 -1.03 -7.67
C ILE A 449 -12.61 -2.49 -7.81
N PHE A 450 -13.77 -2.77 -8.41
CA PHE A 450 -14.26 -4.13 -8.66
C PHE A 450 -13.22 -4.94 -9.44
N TYR A 451 -12.72 -4.38 -10.54
CA TYR A 451 -11.70 -5.03 -11.37
C TYR A 451 -10.40 -5.29 -10.60
N LYS A 452 -9.95 -4.35 -9.75
CA LYS A 452 -8.78 -4.57 -8.91
C LYS A 452 -8.95 -5.71 -7.89
N ILE A 453 -10.18 -5.95 -7.45
CA ILE A 453 -10.47 -6.99 -6.45
C ILE A 453 -10.62 -8.36 -7.13
N TYR A 454 -11.32 -8.42 -8.26
CA TYR A 454 -11.77 -9.67 -8.87
C TYR A 454 -11.18 -9.99 -10.23
N ASN A 455 -10.38 -9.08 -10.81
CA ASN A 455 -9.78 -9.18 -12.14
C ASN A 455 -10.77 -9.43 -13.31
N ILE A 456 -12.06 -9.12 -13.09
CA ILE A 456 -13.14 -9.23 -14.07
C ILE A 456 -13.90 -7.91 -14.15
N VAL A 457 -14.39 -7.55 -15.34
CA VAL A 457 -15.30 -6.42 -15.50
C VAL A 457 -16.74 -6.92 -15.32
N PRO A 458 -17.49 -6.33 -14.38
CA PRO A 458 -18.81 -6.81 -14.04
C PRO A 458 -19.85 -6.39 -15.10
N ASP A 459 -20.82 -7.26 -15.39
CA ASP A 459 -22.00 -6.93 -16.22
C ASP A 459 -23.08 -6.18 -15.42
N ILE A 460 -22.66 -5.17 -14.66
CA ILE A 460 -23.58 -4.29 -13.93
C ILE A 460 -22.98 -2.91 -13.79
N ASN A 461 -23.81 -1.87 -13.94
CA ASN A 461 -23.37 -0.50 -13.71
C ASN A 461 -23.17 -0.26 -12.21
N LEU A 462 -21.91 -0.09 -11.80
CA LEU A 462 -21.54 0.17 -10.41
C LEU A 462 -21.49 1.67 -10.06
N GLU A 463 -22.06 2.54 -10.91
CA GLU A 463 -22.25 3.94 -10.60
C GLU A 463 -23.12 4.12 -9.34
N ASN A 464 -22.68 5.00 -8.43
CA ASN A 464 -23.27 5.23 -7.10
C ASN A 464 -23.17 4.06 -6.11
N TYR A 465 -22.50 2.96 -6.46
CA TYR A 465 -22.09 1.98 -5.47
C TYR A 465 -20.88 2.50 -4.68
N TYR A 466 -20.77 2.04 -3.44
CA TYR A 466 -19.60 2.22 -2.62
C TYR A 466 -19.01 0.84 -2.37
N ILE A 467 -17.87 0.57 -3.00
CA ILE A 467 -17.15 -0.69 -2.87
C ILE A 467 -15.96 -0.45 -1.95
N LYS A 468 -15.92 -1.16 -0.84
CA LYS A 468 -14.79 -1.09 0.09
C LYS A 468 -14.44 -2.47 0.62
N LYS A 469 -13.13 -2.68 0.79
CA LYS A 469 -12.62 -3.73 1.66
C LYS A 469 -12.91 -3.30 3.10
N ILE A 470 -13.59 -4.15 3.86
CA ILE A 470 -13.82 -3.97 5.29
C ILE A 470 -12.91 -4.89 6.10
N GLU A 471 -12.95 -4.75 7.42
CA GLU A 471 -12.25 -5.64 8.35
C GLU A 471 -12.50 -7.12 8.01
N GLN A 472 -11.51 -7.99 8.21
CA GLN A 472 -11.51 -9.41 7.83
C GLN A 472 -11.41 -9.68 6.31
N GLY A 473 -10.98 -8.72 5.49
CA GLY A 473 -10.76 -8.98 4.06
C GLY A 473 -12.03 -9.12 3.22
N HIS A 474 -13.20 -8.96 3.84
CA HIS A 474 -14.50 -8.98 3.18
C HIS A 474 -14.69 -7.72 2.32
N ILE A 475 -15.51 -7.83 1.28
CA ILE A 475 -15.81 -6.73 0.36
C ILE A 475 -17.28 -6.34 0.52
N GLU A 476 -17.54 -5.09 0.87
CA GLU A 476 -18.90 -4.55 0.90
C GLU A 476 -19.23 -3.78 -0.37
N PHE A 477 -20.43 -4.00 -0.88
CA PHE A 477 -21.07 -3.24 -1.95
C PHE A 477 -22.30 -2.54 -1.38
N ILE A 478 -22.26 -1.21 -1.32
CA ILE A 478 -23.34 -0.41 -0.73
C ILE A 478 -23.89 0.57 -1.77
N ASN A 479 -25.18 0.48 -2.08
CA ASN A 479 -25.89 1.52 -2.82
C ASN A 479 -27.01 2.09 -1.94
N LYS A 480 -26.77 3.29 -1.39
CA LYS A 480 -27.73 3.93 -0.46
C LYS A 480 -29.05 4.30 -1.12
N LYS A 481 -29.04 4.69 -2.41
CA LYS A 481 -30.25 5.10 -3.13
C LYS A 481 -31.17 3.91 -3.43
N LYS A 482 -30.56 2.77 -3.78
CA LYS A 482 -31.28 1.53 -4.12
C LYS A 482 -31.49 0.60 -2.93
N ASP A 483 -31.09 1.02 -1.72
CA ASP A 483 -31.14 0.20 -0.51
C ASP A 483 -30.43 -1.17 -0.62
N ILE A 484 -29.40 -1.26 -1.47
CA ILE A 484 -28.61 -2.48 -1.66
C ILE A 484 -27.42 -2.48 -0.71
N HIS A 485 -27.22 -3.58 0.01
CA HIS A 485 -26.03 -3.83 0.81
C HIS A 485 -25.66 -5.31 0.74
N ILE A 486 -24.54 -5.61 0.08
CA ILE A 486 -24.03 -6.97 -0.12
C ILE A 486 -22.63 -7.05 0.45
N THR A 487 -22.31 -8.17 1.11
CA THR A 487 -20.97 -8.48 1.59
C THR A 487 -20.48 -9.78 0.97
N ASP A 488 -19.32 -9.74 0.34
CA ASP A 488 -18.50 -10.92 0.03
C ASP A 488 -17.65 -11.26 1.26
N GLU A 489 -17.93 -12.39 1.88
CA GLU A 489 -17.25 -12.89 3.07
C GLU A 489 -16.28 -14.04 2.75
N GLY A 490 -15.73 -14.06 1.52
CA GLY A 490 -14.75 -15.06 1.09
C GLY A 490 -15.41 -16.33 0.57
N GLN A 491 -16.00 -17.14 1.44
CA GLN A 491 -16.67 -18.41 1.07
C GLN A 491 -18.20 -18.29 0.96
N ARG A 492 -18.76 -17.11 1.25
CA ARG A 492 -20.20 -16.83 1.13
C ARG A 492 -20.44 -15.38 0.70
N ILE A 493 -21.53 -15.15 -0.02
CA ILE A 493 -22.00 -13.81 -0.38
C ILE A 493 -23.34 -13.59 0.32
N LYS A 494 -23.47 -12.48 1.04
CA LYS A 494 -24.63 -12.20 1.89
C LYS A 494 -25.24 -10.84 1.55
N SER A 495 -26.57 -10.80 1.42
CA SER A 495 -27.33 -9.55 1.41
C SER A 495 -27.69 -9.14 2.85
N ASN A 496 -27.44 -7.89 3.22
CA ASN A 496 -27.61 -7.36 4.59
C ASN A 496 -28.83 -6.44 4.76
N LYS A 497 -29.65 -6.26 3.73
CA LYS A 497 -30.82 -5.36 3.73
C LYS A 497 -32.06 -6.00 3.11
N SER A 498 -33.23 -5.39 3.33
CA SER A 498 -34.53 -5.84 2.83
C SER A 498 -34.61 -5.86 1.30
N ASN A 499 -35.37 -6.82 0.76
CA ASN A 499 -35.51 -7.17 -0.67
C ASN A 499 -36.21 -6.12 -1.56
N VAL A 500 -36.09 -4.82 -1.30
CA VAL A 500 -36.79 -3.76 -2.07
C VAL A 500 -36.33 -3.74 -3.53
N ASN A 501 -35.04 -4.00 -3.80
CA ASN A 501 -34.48 -4.12 -5.15
C ASN A 501 -33.91 -5.53 -5.39
N LEU A 502 -34.74 -6.56 -5.19
CA LEU A 502 -34.36 -7.97 -5.25
C LEU A 502 -33.60 -8.35 -6.53
N VAL A 503 -34.09 -7.92 -7.71
CA VAL A 503 -33.49 -8.26 -9.01
C VAL A 503 -32.04 -7.77 -9.12
N GLU A 504 -31.79 -6.50 -8.80
CA GLU A 504 -30.45 -5.91 -8.89
C GLU A 504 -29.51 -6.43 -7.79
N ASN A 505 -30.05 -6.73 -6.61
CA ASN A 505 -29.32 -7.36 -5.51
C ASN A 505 -28.82 -8.75 -5.94
N VAL A 506 -29.71 -9.61 -6.46
CA VAL A 506 -29.34 -10.93 -6.98
C VAL A 506 -28.34 -10.83 -8.13
N LYS A 507 -28.53 -9.89 -9.07
CA LYS A 507 -27.61 -9.69 -10.20
C LYS A 507 -26.19 -9.40 -9.69
N LEU A 508 -26.04 -8.48 -8.73
CA LEU A 508 -24.74 -8.16 -8.16
C LEU A 508 -24.11 -9.34 -7.41
N MET A 509 -24.89 -10.13 -6.67
CA MET A 509 -24.37 -11.34 -5.99
C MET A 509 -23.85 -12.37 -7.00
N LEU A 510 -24.57 -12.59 -8.10
CA LEU A 510 -24.14 -13.52 -9.16
C LEU A 510 -22.90 -13.03 -9.89
N GLU A 511 -22.76 -11.72 -10.14
CA GLU A 511 -21.53 -11.14 -10.71
C GLU A 511 -20.32 -11.36 -9.79
N VAL A 512 -20.50 -11.25 -8.46
CA VAL A 512 -19.45 -11.57 -7.49
C VAL A 512 -19.14 -13.07 -7.46
N ALA A 513 -20.15 -13.95 -7.57
CA ALA A 513 -19.94 -15.40 -7.62
C ALA A 513 -19.15 -15.82 -8.87
N LYS A 514 -19.52 -15.30 -10.05
CA LYS A 514 -18.79 -15.51 -11.31
C LYS A 514 -17.35 -15.02 -11.21
N ALA A 515 -17.16 -13.81 -10.67
CA ALA A 515 -15.85 -13.22 -10.40
C ALA A 515 -14.93 -14.10 -9.53
N LYS A 516 -15.52 -14.88 -8.62
CA LYS A 516 -14.81 -15.83 -7.75
C LYS A 516 -14.64 -17.22 -8.37
N GLY A 517 -15.09 -17.43 -9.60
CA GLY A 517 -15.04 -18.72 -10.30
C GLY A 517 -16.00 -19.76 -9.73
N TRP A 518 -17.09 -19.35 -9.08
CA TRP A 518 -18.09 -20.29 -8.55
C TRP A 518 -18.97 -20.83 -9.65
N ASP A 519 -19.27 -22.13 -9.57
CA ASP A 519 -20.26 -22.77 -10.44
C ASP A 519 -21.68 -22.35 -10.03
N LEU A 520 -22.34 -21.58 -10.89
CA LEU A 520 -23.67 -21.04 -10.63
C LEU A 520 -24.76 -22.12 -10.49
N ASN A 521 -24.54 -23.30 -11.07
CA ASN A 521 -25.49 -24.42 -11.00
C ASN A 521 -25.41 -25.18 -9.66
N ASN A 522 -24.28 -25.05 -8.96
CA ASN A 522 -23.99 -25.76 -7.71
C ASN A 522 -23.96 -24.83 -6.48
N LEU A 523 -24.65 -23.68 -6.55
CA LEU A 523 -24.74 -22.74 -5.44
C LEU A 523 -25.67 -23.25 -4.33
N HIS A 524 -25.19 -23.21 -3.08
CA HIS A 524 -26.05 -23.43 -1.91
C HIS A 524 -26.79 -22.15 -1.50
N ILE A 525 -28.03 -22.00 -1.94
CA ILE A 525 -28.82 -20.76 -1.76
C ILE A 525 -29.68 -20.86 -0.49
N ARG A 526 -29.61 -19.84 0.37
CA ARG A 526 -30.48 -19.70 1.57
C ARG A 526 -31.10 -18.31 1.59
N GLY A 527 -32.40 -18.22 1.91
CA GLY A 527 -33.12 -16.95 1.95
C GLY A 527 -34.64 -17.14 1.93
N THR A 528 -35.37 -16.07 1.63
CA THR A 528 -36.82 -16.16 1.39
C THR A 528 -37.10 -16.89 0.07
N GLU A 529 -38.30 -17.44 -0.08
CA GLU A 529 -38.72 -18.14 -1.31
C GLU A 529 -38.60 -17.23 -2.55
N GLN A 530 -39.02 -15.97 -2.43
CA GLN A 530 -38.85 -14.96 -3.48
C GLN A 530 -37.38 -14.77 -3.88
N PHE A 531 -36.47 -14.74 -2.92
CA PHE A 531 -35.04 -14.59 -3.19
C PHE A 531 -34.49 -15.83 -3.91
N ILE A 532 -34.82 -17.03 -3.43
CA ILE A 532 -34.39 -18.29 -4.04
C ILE A 532 -34.89 -18.40 -5.48
N ASN A 533 -36.15 -18.05 -5.73
CA ASN A 533 -36.74 -18.10 -7.06
C ASN A 533 -36.08 -17.10 -8.02
N GLU A 534 -35.78 -15.88 -7.55
CA GLU A 534 -35.07 -14.90 -8.38
C GLU A 534 -33.64 -15.33 -8.71
N VAL A 535 -32.91 -15.92 -7.76
CA VAL A 535 -31.57 -16.48 -8.03
C VAL A 535 -31.66 -17.57 -9.11
N LYS A 536 -32.56 -18.54 -8.95
CA LYS A 536 -32.76 -19.61 -9.94
C LYS A 536 -33.14 -19.06 -11.32
N ARG A 537 -34.03 -18.08 -11.37
CA ARG A 537 -34.46 -17.43 -12.62
C ARG A 537 -33.29 -16.76 -13.33
N GLN A 538 -32.46 -15.99 -12.62
CA GLN A 538 -31.29 -15.33 -13.22
C GLN A 538 -30.20 -16.32 -13.64
N VAL A 539 -29.96 -17.39 -12.87
CA VAL A 539 -29.03 -18.46 -13.26
C VAL A 539 -29.50 -19.16 -14.55
N SER A 540 -30.80 -19.44 -14.68
CA SER A 540 -31.36 -20.00 -15.92
C SER A 540 -31.14 -19.08 -17.13
N ILE A 541 -31.35 -17.77 -16.97
CA ILE A 541 -31.10 -16.79 -18.03
C ILE A 541 -29.63 -16.74 -18.43
N GLU A 542 -28.71 -16.82 -17.46
CA GLU A 542 -27.28 -16.85 -17.76
C GLU A 542 -26.87 -18.14 -18.49
N ASN A 543 -27.41 -19.29 -18.08
CA ASN A 543 -27.21 -20.56 -18.77
C ASN A 543 -27.77 -20.54 -20.21
N GLU A 544 -28.94 -19.92 -20.42
CA GLU A 544 -29.52 -19.75 -21.76
C GLU A 544 -28.65 -18.82 -22.63
N LYS A 545 -28.12 -17.73 -22.08
CA LYS A 545 -27.18 -16.85 -22.80
C LYS A 545 -25.89 -17.58 -23.18
N GLU A 546 -25.36 -18.42 -22.29
CA GLU A 546 -24.18 -19.25 -22.58
C GLU A 546 -24.48 -20.28 -23.66
N ALA A 547 -25.62 -20.97 -23.58
CA ALA A 547 -26.08 -21.93 -24.59
C ALA A 547 -26.31 -21.27 -25.96
N LEU A 548 -26.93 -20.07 -25.99
CA LEU A 548 -27.11 -19.28 -27.20
C LEU A 548 -25.78 -18.79 -27.78
N ASN A 549 -24.82 -18.37 -26.95
CA ASN A 549 -23.48 -17.99 -27.43
C ASN A 549 -22.71 -19.18 -28.01
N VAL A 550 -22.86 -20.39 -27.43
CA VAL A 550 -22.28 -21.62 -27.96
C VAL A 550 -22.96 -22.02 -29.28
N ASN A 551 -24.29 -21.97 -29.34
CA ASN A 551 -25.04 -22.26 -30.56
C ASN A 551 -24.76 -21.24 -31.67
N ASN A 552 -24.69 -19.94 -31.38
CA ASN A 552 -24.31 -18.91 -32.35
C ASN A 552 -22.88 -19.11 -32.88
N LYS A 553 -21.93 -19.53 -32.02
CA LYS A 553 -20.57 -19.89 -32.46
C LYS A 553 -20.55 -21.16 -33.29
N LYS A 554 -21.42 -22.12 -33.00
CA LYS A 554 -21.56 -23.38 -33.74
C LYS A 554 -22.23 -23.15 -35.10
N GLU A 555 -23.32 -22.39 -35.16
CA GLU A 555 -23.95 -21.92 -36.40
C GLU A 555 -23.00 -21.05 -37.22
N ALA A 556 -22.22 -20.15 -36.60
CA ALA A 556 -21.20 -19.40 -37.33
C ALA A 556 -20.10 -20.31 -37.91
N ALA A 557 -19.70 -21.36 -37.19
CA ALA A 557 -18.73 -22.34 -37.68
C ALA A 557 -19.31 -23.27 -38.76
N ASP A 558 -20.59 -23.65 -38.65
CA ASP A 558 -21.28 -24.50 -39.63
C ASP A 558 -21.62 -23.70 -40.91
N ASN A 559 -22.05 -22.43 -40.78
CA ASN A 559 -22.20 -21.51 -41.92
C ASN A 559 -20.86 -21.25 -42.61
N LEU A 560 -19.77 -21.09 -41.86
CA LEU A 560 -18.43 -20.95 -42.44
C LEU A 560 -17.99 -22.24 -43.17
N ARG A 561 -18.35 -23.42 -42.64
CA ARG A 561 -18.08 -24.72 -43.31
C ARG A 561 -18.93 -24.93 -44.55
N GLU A 562 -20.19 -24.50 -44.57
CA GLU A 562 -21.03 -24.53 -45.77
C GLU A 562 -20.55 -23.52 -46.82
N LEU A 563 -20.08 -22.33 -46.42
CA LEU A 563 -19.46 -21.35 -47.31
C LEU A 563 -18.18 -21.93 -47.95
N ILE A 564 -17.34 -22.59 -47.16
CA ILE A 564 -16.13 -23.27 -47.66
C ILE A 564 -16.51 -24.43 -48.59
N LYS A 565 -17.60 -25.16 -48.32
CA LYS A 565 -18.09 -26.23 -49.19
C LYS A 565 -18.68 -25.72 -50.50
N SER A 566 -19.41 -24.60 -50.49
CA SER A 566 -19.96 -23.99 -51.71
C SER A 566 -18.87 -23.35 -52.55
N GLU A 567 -17.85 -22.74 -51.94
CA GLU A 567 -16.65 -22.24 -52.62
C GLU A 567 -15.80 -23.39 -53.19
N SER A 568 -15.74 -24.55 -52.53
CA SER A 568 -15.07 -25.73 -53.08
C SER A 568 -15.82 -26.41 -54.23
N LYS A 569 -17.16 -26.30 -54.28
CA LYS A 569 -17.98 -26.82 -55.39
C LYS A 569 -18.06 -25.88 -56.60
N GLN A 570 -17.72 -24.59 -56.46
CA GLN A 570 -17.63 -23.65 -57.58
C GLN A 570 -16.28 -23.66 -58.31
N ASN A 571 -15.31 -24.44 -57.82
CA ASN A 571 -13.97 -24.56 -58.42
C ASN A 571 -13.69 -25.94 -59.05
N GLU A 572 -14.69 -26.79 -59.25
CA GLU A 572 -14.54 -28.09 -59.94
C GLU A 572 -15.18 -28.18 -61.34
N ASP A 573 -15.84 -27.13 -61.83
CA ASP A 573 -16.35 -27.09 -63.21
C ASP A 573 -15.78 -25.87 -63.97
N CYS A 574 -14.54 -26.01 -64.49
CA CYS A 574 -14.08 -25.35 -65.73
C CYS A 574 -12.71 -25.88 -66.20
N GLU A 575 -12.79 -26.76 -67.21
CA GLU A 575 -11.81 -27.13 -68.27
C GLU A 575 -10.55 -27.93 -67.87
N ILE A 576 -10.30 -29.18 -68.31
CA ILE A 576 -10.83 -30.07 -69.39
C ILE A 576 -11.29 -31.40 -68.81
#